data_AF-A0AAU6P5X3-F1
#
_entry.id   AF-A0AAU6P5X3-F1
#
_cell.length_a   1.000
_cell.length_b   1.000
_cell.length_c   1.000
_cell.angle_alpha   90.00
_cell.angle_beta   90.00
_cell.angle_gamma   90.00
#
_symmetry.space_group_name_H-M   'P 1'
#
loop_
_entity.id
_entity.type
_entity.pdbx_description
1 polymer ?
#
loop_
_entity_poly.entity_id
_entity_poly.type
_entity_poly.pdbx_seq_one_letter_code
_entity_poly.pdbx_strand_id
1 'polypeptide(L)'
;MGISFEEKAFYDILKELCVKYDFAYPEDKLIELSKAVKVLVDSQAQYPDWSKRDDIKAAFKVGLILLLDEHGYPLVERDEVYKDIFEQAENFKRNNR
;
A
#
# COMPACT_ATOMS: atom_id res chain seq x y z
N MET A 1 2.61 1.46 19.02
CA MET A 1 2.86 1.36 17.57
C MET A 1 3.28 2.69 16.94
N GLY A 2 2.82 3.86 17.41
CA GLY A 2 3.37 5.15 16.93
C GLY A 2 3.10 5.43 15.44
N ILE A 3 2.01 4.86 14.92
CA ILE A 3 1.55 5.02 13.54
C ILE A 3 0.13 5.61 13.53
N SER A 4 -0.21 6.34 12.46
CA SER A 4 -1.54 6.90 12.26
C SER A 4 -2.57 5.79 11.97
N PHE A 5 -3.87 6.12 12.05
CA PHE A 5 -4.95 5.17 11.71
C PHE A 5 -4.83 4.65 10.28
N GLU A 6 -4.37 5.51 9.36
CA GLU A 6 -4.20 5.20 7.94
C GLU A 6 -3.00 4.27 7.73
N GLU A 7 -1.87 4.58 8.36
CA GLU A 7 -0.66 3.74 8.34
C GLU A 7 -0.95 2.36 8.95
N LYS A 8 -1.82 2.31 9.97
CA LYS A 8 -2.29 1.07 10.56
C LYS A 8 -3.13 0.26 9.58
N ALA A 9 -3.99 0.88 8.78
CA ALA A 9 -4.77 0.16 7.76
C ALA A 9 -3.86 -0.50 6.71
N PHE A 10 -2.83 0.20 6.24
CA PHE A 10 -1.84 -0.38 5.32
C PHE A 10 -1.00 -1.47 5.98
N TYR A 11 -0.60 -1.28 7.24
CA TYR A 11 0.07 -2.30 8.04
C TYR A 11 -0.79 -3.56 8.17
N ASP A 12 -2.07 -3.42 8.50
CA ASP A 12 -2.98 -4.55 8.70
C ASP A 12 -3.13 -5.36 7.41
N ILE A 13 -3.25 -4.71 6.23
CA ILE A 13 -3.26 -5.39 4.92
C ILE A 13 -1.94 -6.11 4.68
N LEU A 14 -0.80 -5.42 4.78
CA LEU A 14 0.52 -6.02 4.53
C LEU A 14 0.78 -7.22 5.45
N LYS A 15 0.32 -7.16 6.69
CA LYS A 15 0.42 -8.25 7.66
C LYS A 15 -0.51 -9.41 7.32
N GLU A 16 -1.74 -9.12 6.91
CA GLU A 16 -2.68 -10.14 6.43
C GLU A 16 -2.11 -10.88 5.23
N LEU A 17 -1.45 -10.19 4.31
CA LEU A 17 -0.75 -10.81 3.18
C LEU A 17 0.41 -11.70 3.64
N CYS A 18 1.21 -11.28 4.62
CA CYS A 18 2.26 -12.13 5.20
C CYS A 18 1.69 -13.46 5.71
N VAL A 19 0.57 -13.40 6.43
CA VAL A 19 -0.11 -14.58 6.97
C VAL A 19 -0.74 -15.42 5.86
N LYS A 20 -1.41 -14.78 4.88
CA LYS A 20 -2.10 -15.44 3.76
C LYS A 20 -1.13 -16.23 2.87
N TYR A 21 0.07 -15.72 2.68
CA TYR A 21 1.10 -16.34 1.83
C TYR A 21 2.18 -17.07 2.64
N ASP A 22 2.00 -17.20 3.95
CA ASP A 22 2.89 -17.94 4.87
C ASP A 22 4.36 -17.50 4.79
N PHE A 23 4.61 -16.18 4.74
CA PHE A 23 5.96 -15.63 4.79
C PHE A 23 6.19 -14.76 6.02
N ALA A 24 7.41 -14.83 6.55
CA ALA A 24 7.84 -14.01 7.65
C ALA A 24 8.45 -12.70 7.13
N TYR A 25 7.89 -11.57 7.56
CA TYR A 25 8.46 -10.25 7.33
C TYR A 25 8.60 -9.52 8.67
N PRO A 26 9.75 -8.90 8.98
CA PRO A 26 9.96 -8.24 10.27
C PRO A 26 8.93 -7.15 10.55
N GLU A 27 8.39 -7.12 11.76
CA GLU A 27 7.33 -6.17 12.13
C GLU A 27 7.80 -4.71 12.04
N ASP A 28 9.04 -4.42 12.43
CA ASP A 28 9.62 -3.08 12.32
C ASP A 28 9.67 -2.61 10.86
N LYS A 29 10.07 -3.49 9.94
CA LYS A 29 10.08 -3.20 8.51
C LYS A 29 8.67 -3.08 7.93
N LEU A 30 7.70 -3.80 8.49
CA LEU A 30 6.30 -3.74 8.07
C LEU A 30 5.68 -2.39 8.43
N ILE A 31 6.06 -1.84 9.60
CA ILE A 31 5.70 -0.48 10.03
C ILE A 31 6.34 0.57 9.12
N GLU A 32 7.62 0.41 8.76
CA GLU A 32 8.27 1.35 7.82
C GLU A 32 7.66 1.29 6.43
N LEU A 33 7.37 0.08 5.93
CA LEU A 33 6.73 -0.11 4.65
C LEU A 33 5.33 0.50 4.61
N SER A 34 4.52 0.34 5.67
CA SER A 34 3.17 0.92 5.71
C SER A 34 3.19 2.45 5.66
N LYS A 35 4.18 3.09 6.30
CA LYS A 35 4.41 4.54 6.19
C LYS A 35 4.80 4.94 4.78
N ALA A 36 5.69 4.19 4.13
CA ALA A 36 6.10 4.49 2.76
C ALA A 36 4.96 4.30 1.75
N VAL A 37 4.13 3.26 1.93
CA VAL A 37 2.90 3.06 1.13
C VAL A 37 1.95 4.24 1.30
N LYS A 38 1.77 4.76 2.53
CA LYS A 38 0.98 5.98 2.74
C LYS A 38 1.53 7.16 1.95
N VAL A 39 2.83 7.41 1.97
CA VAL A 39 3.45 8.51 1.21
C VAL A 39 3.23 8.34 -0.30
N LEU A 40 3.34 7.11 -0.81
CA LEU A 40 3.05 6.79 -2.20
C LEU A 40 1.58 7.09 -2.55
N VAL A 41 0.64 6.68 -1.69
CA VAL A 41 -0.79 6.97 -1.84
C VAL A 41 -1.06 8.47 -1.80
N ASP A 42 -0.49 9.21 -0.85
CA ASP A 42 -0.65 10.67 -0.72
C ASP A 42 -0.17 11.39 -2.01
N SER A 43 0.93 10.90 -2.59
CA SER A 43 1.46 11.41 -3.86
C SER A 43 0.54 11.13 -5.07
N GLN A 44 -0.21 10.04 -5.10
CA GLN A 44 -1.18 9.80 -6.17
C GLN A 44 -2.53 10.48 -5.89
N ALA A 45 -2.89 10.63 -4.61
CA ALA A 45 -4.15 11.19 -4.17
C ALA A 45 -4.29 12.68 -4.50
N GLN A 46 -3.17 13.39 -4.71
CA GLN A 46 -3.15 14.79 -5.14
C GLN A 46 -3.83 15.02 -6.50
N TYR A 47 -3.93 13.99 -7.34
CA TYR A 47 -4.55 14.12 -8.66
C TYR A 47 -6.09 13.99 -8.58
N PRO A 48 -6.85 14.90 -9.24
CA PRO A 48 -8.29 14.75 -9.40
C PRO A 48 -8.63 13.44 -10.13
N ASP A 49 -9.67 12.74 -9.65
CA ASP A 49 -10.12 11.45 -10.22
C ASP A 49 -9.00 10.41 -10.44
N TRP A 50 -7.92 10.44 -9.63
CA TRP A 50 -6.77 9.53 -9.77
C TRP A 50 -7.17 8.05 -9.83
N SER A 51 -8.22 7.66 -9.10
CA SER A 51 -8.70 6.28 -9.07
C SER A 51 -9.55 5.86 -10.28
N LYS A 52 -9.86 6.78 -11.20
CA LYS A 52 -10.51 6.49 -12.48
C LYS A 52 -9.52 6.48 -13.65
N ARG A 53 -8.27 6.87 -13.40
CA ARG A 53 -7.23 7.03 -14.42
C ARG A 53 -6.31 5.82 -14.47
N ASP A 54 -6.39 5.06 -15.55
CA ASP A 54 -5.60 3.84 -15.72
C ASP A 54 -4.09 4.10 -15.74
N ASP A 55 -3.66 5.25 -16.26
CA ASP A 55 -2.26 5.66 -16.26
C ASP A 55 -1.73 5.95 -14.85
N ILE A 56 -2.56 6.55 -13.98
CA ILE A 56 -2.20 6.79 -12.58
C ILE A 56 -2.23 5.49 -11.78
N LYS A 57 -3.19 4.59 -12.05
CA LYS A 57 -3.21 3.24 -11.46
C LYS A 57 -1.96 2.44 -11.82
N ALA A 58 -1.56 2.48 -13.08
CA ALA A 58 -0.36 1.80 -13.55
C ALA A 58 0.89 2.37 -12.87
N ALA A 59 1.01 3.71 -12.79
CA ALA A 59 2.11 4.38 -12.09
C ALA A 59 2.14 4.00 -10.59
N PHE A 60 0.99 3.98 -9.92
CA PHE A 60 0.87 3.53 -8.53
C PHE A 60 1.34 2.09 -8.36
N LYS A 61 0.88 1.18 -9.23
CA LYS A 61 1.27 -0.24 -9.19
C LYS A 61 2.79 -0.40 -9.34
N VAL A 62 3.40 0.29 -10.31
CA VAL A 62 4.86 0.26 -10.50
C VAL A 62 5.59 0.85 -9.29
N GLY A 63 5.14 2.00 -8.77
CA GLY A 63 5.72 2.60 -7.58
C GLY A 63 5.62 1.69 -6.36
N LEU A 64 4.51 0.97 -6.21
CA LEU A 64 4.32 0.00 -5.13
C LEU A 64 5.25 -1.21 -5.30
N ILE A 65 5.40 -1.75 -6.51
CA ILE A 65 6.35 -2.85 -6.80
C ILE A 65 7.77 -2.44 -6.40
N LEU A 66 8.22 -1.26 -6.84
CA LEU A 66 9.55 -0.75 -6.52
C LEU A 66 9.71 -0.58 -5.01
N LEU A 67 8.69 -0.04 -4.33
CA LEU A 67 8.72 0.14 -2.88
C LEU A 67 8.80 -1.20 -2.12
N LEU A 68 8.05 -2.22 -2.56
CA LEU A 68 8.12 -3.56 -1.97
C LEU A 68 9.54 -4.16 -2.14
N ASP A 69 10.12 -4.01 -3.34
CA ASP A 69 11.49 -4.46 -3.64
C ASP A 69 12.53 -3.75 -2.77
N GLU A 70 12.47 -2.42 -2.67
CA GLU A 70 13.38 -1.60 -1.86
C GLU A 70 13.36 -1.97 -0.37
N HIS A 71 12.18 -2.33 0.14
CA HIS A 71 12.02 -2.76 1.52
C HIS A 71 12.35 -4.26 1.74
N GLY A 72 12.58 -5.02 0.66
CA GLY A 72 12.81 -6.46 0.69
C GLY A 72 11.57 -7.25 1.09
N TYR A 73 10.38 -6.69 0.86
CA TYR A 73 9.12 -7.39 1.01
C TYR A 73 8.97 -8.35 -0.17
N PRO A 74 8.60 -9.64 0.06
CA PRO A 74 8.51 -10.61 -1.01
C PRO A 74 7.61 -10.09 -2.13
N LEU A 75 8.13 -10.03 -3.36
CA LEU A 75 7.34 -9.63 -4.52
C LEU A 75 6.26 -10.69 -4.74
N VAL A 76 5.07 -10.41 -4.21
CA VAL A 76 3.92 -11.26 -4.42
C VAL A 76 3.41 -10.97 -5.83
N GLU A 77 3.59 -11.91 -6.76
CA GLU A 77 3.05 -11.85 -8.13
C GLU A 77 1.52 -12.04 -8.16
N ARG A 78 0.79 -11.41 -7.24
CA ARG A 78 -0.66 -11.55 -7.11
C ARG A 78 -1.30 -10.18 -7.20
N ASP A 79 -2.07 -9.98 -8.26
CA ASP A 79 -2.87 -8.77 -8.49
C ASP A 79 -3.78 -8.39 -7.30
N GLU A 80 -4.18 -9.37 -6.49
CA GLU A 80 -5.01 -9.17 -5.29
C GLU A 80 -4.35 -8.27 -4.24
N VAL A 81 -3.03 -8.40 -4.02
CA VAL A 81 -2.26 -7.54 -3.08
C VAL A 81 -2.41 -6.07 -3.46
N TYR A 82 -2.25 -5.80 -4.76
CA TYR A 82 -2.37 -4.46 -5.31
C TYR A 82 -3.82 -3.96 -5.21
N LYS A 83 -4.80 -4.85 -5.37
CA LYS A 83 -6.23 -4.52 -5.27
C LYS A 83 -6.60 -4.08 -3.86
N ASP A 84 -6.18 -4.80 -2.83
CA ASP A 84 -6.53 -4.48 -1.43
C ASP A 84 -5.91 -3.16 -0.98
N ILE A 85 -4.63 -2.93 -1.32
CA ILE A 85 -3.93 -1.67 -1.04
C ILE A 85 -4.58 -0.52 -1.82
N PHE A 86 -4.95 -0.75 -3.08
CA PHE A 86 -5.60 0.26 -3.90
C PHE A 86 -7.00 0.62 -3.39
N GLU A 87 -7.80 -0.36 -2.99
CA GLU A 87 -9.13 -0.13 -2.40
C GLU A 87 -9.02 0.70 -1.12
N GLN A 88 -8.03 0.43 -0.26
CA GLN A 88 -7.84 1.30 0.92
C GLN A 88 -7.32 2.68 0.59
N ALA A 89 -6.48 2.83 -0.43
CA ALA A 89 -6.09 4.13 -0.93
C ALA A 89 -7.29 4.93 -1.48
N GLU A 90 -8.23 4.29 -2.17
CA GLU A 90 -9.48 4.91 -2.62
C GLU A 90 -10.38 5.33 -1.44
N ASN A 91 -10.59 4.43 -0.47
CA ASN A 91 -11.38 4.71 0.72
C ASN A 91 -10.79 5.86 1.53
N PHE A 92 -9.46 5.93 1.61
CA PHE A 92 -8.76 7.00 2.28
C PHE A 92 -9.09 8.37 1.68
N LYS A 93 -9.03 8.51 0.35
CA LYS A 93 -9.43 9.76 -0.33
C LYS A 93 -10.91 10.09 -0.11
N ARG A 94 -11.77 9.07 -0.06
CA ARG A 94 -13.22 9.26 0.07
C ARG A 94 -13.63 9.73 1.46
N ASN A 95 -12.91 9.31 2.51
CA ASN A 95 -13.17 9.68 3.90
C ASN A 95 -12.44 10.95 4.38
N ASN A 96 -11.47 11.47 3.63
CA ASN A 96 -10.76 12.73 3.94
C ASN A 96 -11.56 13.99 3.52
N ARG A 97 -12.88 13.98 3.72
CA ARG A 97 -13.80 15.04 3.29
C ARG A 97 -14.40 15.81 4.45
#